data_AF-A0ABD0QUS2-F1
#
_entry.id   AF-A0ABD0QUS2-F1
#
_cell.length_a   1.000
_cell.length_b   1.000
_cell.length_c   1.000
_cell.angle_alpha   90.00
_cell.angle_beta   90.00
_cell.angle_gamma   90.00
#
_symmetry.space_group_name_H-M   'P 1'
#
loop_
_entity.id
_entity.type
_entity.pdbx_description
1 polymer ?
#
loop_
_entity_poly.entity_id
_entity_poly.type
_entity_poly.pdbx_seq_one_letter_code
_entity_poly.pdbx_strand_id
1 'polypeptide(L)'
;KGWREGCLPSTLKVYVAAIVAHHDPIEGKSVGKHDLVIRFLRGARWLNLAWSSSVPSRDLSLVLSALQQGPFEPLQSVELKFLSMKTLLLLAMASIKRVGDLHAFSVDESCLEFGPADSQ
;
A
#
# COMPACT_ATOMS: atom_id res chain seq x y z
N LYS A 1 4.91 -14.53 -20.34
CA LYS A 1 6.34 -14.27 -19.99
C LYS A 1 6.52 -12.75 -20.00
N GLY A 2 6.64 -11.98 -18.93
CA GLY A 2 6.70 -12.18 -17.49
C GLY A 2 7.03 -10.79 -16.94
N TRP A 3 6.07 -10.07 -16.37
CA TRP A 3 6.28 -8.73 -15.79
C TRP A 3 6.34 -8.82 -14.26
N ARG A 4 7.14 -9.77 -13.76
CA ARG A 4 7.27 -10.07 -12.31
C ARG A 4 8.72 -10.06 -11.83
N GLU A 5 9.62 -9.42 -12.55
CA GLU A 5 10.88 -8.96 -11.97
C GLU A 5 10.76 -7.44 -11.77
N GLY A 6 10.67 -7.01 -10.51
CA GLY A 6 10.70 -5.58 -10.18
C GLY A 6 11.92 -4.94 -10.83
N CYS A 7 11.73 -3.84 -11.55
CA CYS A 7 12.83 -3.12 -12.16
C CYS A 7 13.77 -2.66 -11.05
N LEU A 8 15.00 -3.21 -11.02
CA LEU A 8 16.00 -2.85 -10.02
C LEU A 8 16.11 -1.32 -9.93
N PRO A 9 16.21 -0.74 -8.72
CA PRO A 9 16.35 0.71 -8.57
C PRO A 9 17.54 1.30 -9.35
N SER A 10 18.53 0.49 -9.68
CA SER A 10 19.65 0.83 -10.58
C SER A 10 19.20 1.04 -12.03
N THR A 11 18.35 0.16 -12.59
CA THR A 11 17.83 0.27 -13.96
C THR A 11 17.05 1.57 -14.16
N LEU A 12 16.22 1.94 -13.18
CA LEU A 12 15.43 3.16 -13.25
C LEU A 12 16.32 4.42 -13.25
N LYS A 13 17.42 4.39 -12.48
CA LYS A 13 18.43 5.48 -12.49
C LYS A 13 19.18 5.55 -13.83
N VAL A 14 19.50 4.41 -14.45
CA VAL A 14 20.15 4.36 -15.77
C VAL A 14 19.25 4.99 -16.83
N TYR A 15 17.95 4.69 -16.83
CA TYR A 15 17.01 5.35 -17.75
C TYR A 15 16.90 6.86 -17.52
N VAL A 16 16.86 7.31 -16.27
CA VAL A 16 16.87 8.76 -15.97
C VAL A 16 18.16 9.41 -16.46
N ALA A 17 19.32 8.77 -16.29
CA ALA A 17 20.60 9.29 -16.79
C ALA A 17 20.63 9.37 -18.33
N ALA A 18 20.11 8.37 -19.02
CA ALA A 18 20.00 8.38 -20.49
C ALA A 18 19.10 9.51 -20.99
N ILE A 19 17.96 9.73 -20.34
CA ILE A 19 17.06 10.85 -20.65
C ILE A 19 17.78 12.20 -20.43
N VAL A 20 18.49 12.35 -19.31
CA VAL A 20 19.27 13.57 -19.03
C VAL A 20 20.37 13.83 -20.07
N ALA A 21 20.97 12.79 -20.64
CA ALA A 21 22.02 12.93 -21.64
C ALA A 21 21.51 13.45 -23.00
N HIS A 22 20.22 13.27 -23.30
CA HIS A 22 19.62 13.58 -24.61
C HIS A 22 18.52 14.65 -24.55
N HIS A 23 18.27 15.25 -23.38
CA HIS A 23 17.17 16.19 -23.18
C HIS A 23 17.66 17.50 -22.59
N ASP A 24 17.19 18.61 -23.16
CA ASP A 24 17.46 19.95 -22.65
C ASP A 24 16.87 20.15 -21.24
N PRO A 25 17.39 21.10 -20.43
CA PRO A 25 16.83 21.40 -19.13
C PRO A 25 15.34 21.76 -19.21
N ILE A 26 14.50 21.09 -18.41
CA ILE A 26 13.08 21.42 -18.26
C ILE A 26 12.98 22.40 -17.09
N GLU A 27 12.37 23.57 -17.32
CA GLU A 27 12.25 24.64 -16.32
C GLU A 27 13.60 25.09 -15.72
N GLY A 28 14.65 25.11 -16.54
CA GLY A 28 16.01 25.47 -16.11
C GLY A 28 16.67 24.45 -15.18
N LYS A 29 16.05 23.28 -14.96
CA LYS A 29 16.61 22.16 -14.19
C LYS A 29 16.82 20.96 -15.10
N SER A 30 17.89 20.21 -14.87
CA SER A 30 18.07 18.91 -15.53
C SER A 30 16.89 17.99 -15.17
N VAL A 31 16.40 17.21 -16.13
CA VAL A 31 15.26 16.28 -15.97
C VAL A 31 15.40 15.39 -14.74
N GLY A 32 16.61 14.90 -14.46
CA GLY A 32 16.89 14.05 -13.28
C GLY A 32 16.79 14.77 -11.93
N LYS A 33 16.84 16.10 -11.91
CA LYS A 33 16.69 16.95 -10.71
C LYS A 33 15.27 17.51 -10.56
N HIS A 34 14.37 17.20 -11.50
CA HIS A 34 12.98 17.63 -11.41
C HIS A 34 12.27 16.93 -10.25
N ASP A 35 11.45 17.66 -9.50
CA ASP A 35 10.81 17.15 -8.28
C ASP A 35 9.93 15.92 -8.55
N LEU A 36 9.22 15.92 -9.69
CA LEU A 36 8.42 14.77 -10.12
C LEU A 36 9.27 13.51 -10.34
N VAL A 37 10.46 13.63 -10.94
CA VAL A 37 11.36 12.49 -11.18
C VAL A 37 11.91 11.97 -9.86
N ILE A 38 12.27 12.87 -8.94
CA ILE A 38 12.73 12.50 -7.59
C ILE A 38 11.63 11.77 -6.82
N ARG A 39 10.39 12.28 -6.84
CA ARG A 39 9.23 11.63 -6.19
C ARG A 39 8.91 10.28 -6.82
N PHE A 40 8.94 10.18 -8.14
CA PHE A 40 8.75 8.92 -8.86
C PHE A 40 9.82 7.88 -8.51
N LEU A 41 11.11 8.23 -8.57
CA LEU A 41 12.22 7.35 -8.19
C LEU A 41 12.13 6.93 -6.72
N ARG A 42 11.67 7.82 -5.84
CA ARG A 42 11.40 7.51 -4.43
C ARG A 42 10.29 6.48 -4.33
N GLY A 43 9.12 6.70 -4.94
CA GLY A 43 8.00 5.77 -4.94
C GLY A 43 8.35 4.40 -5.53
N ALA A 44 9.04 4.38 -6.66
CA ALA A 44 9.51 3.15 -7.28
C ALA A 44 10.51 2.39 -6.40
N ARG A 45 11.35 3.09 -5.63
CA ARG A 45 12.22 2.45 -4.62
C ARG A 45 11.39 1.79 -3.53
N TRP A 46 10.35 2.45 -3.02
CA TRP A 46 9.47 1.88 -2.01
C TRP A 46 8.72 0.64 -2.52
N LEU A 47 8.25 0.67 -3.77
CA LEU A 47 7.60 -0.47 -4.42
C LEU A 47 8.57 -1.66 -4.61
N ASN A 48 9.81 -1.39 -5.02
CA ASN A 48 10.82 -2.44 -5.20
C ASN A 48 11.40 -2.98 -3.87
N LEU A 49 11.46 -2.16 -2.81
CA LEU A 49 11.88 -2.60 -1.48
C LEU A 49 10.78 -3.35 -0.73
N ALA A 50 9.50 -3.05 -0.99
CA ALA A 50 8.37 -3.73 -0.35
C ALA A 50 8.32 -5.24 -0.62
N TRP A 51 9.02 -5.73 -1.66
CA TRP A 51 9.16 -7.16 -1.93
C TRP A 51 10.46 -7.79 -1.43
N SER A 52 11.49 -7.00 -1.13
CA SER A 52 12.79 -7.50 -0.69
C SER A 52 13.00 -7.36 0.83
N SER A 53 11.99 -6.92 1.58
CA SER A 53 12.07 -7.00 3.03
C SER A 53 11.86 -8.44 3.48
N SER A 54 12.93 -9.01 4.01
CA SER A 54 12.94 -10.01 5.07
C SER A 54 12.02 -9.58 6.23
N VAL A 55 10.72 -9.63 6.02
CA VAL A 55 9.70 -9.70 7.06
C VAL A 55 9.40 -11.20 7.10
N PRO A 56 9.56 -11.87 8.26
CA PRO A 56 9.14 -13.26 8.35
C PRO A 56 7.69 -13.29 7.89
N SER A 57 7.40 -14.21 6.96
CA SER A 57 6.10 -14.45 6.34
C SER A 57 4.98 -13.79 7.13
N ARG A 58 4.28 -12.80 6.57
CA ARG A 58 2.97 -12.42 7.07
C ARG A 58 2.17 -13.71 7.16
N ASP A 59 2.20 -14.34 8.31
CA ASP A 59 1.52 -15.60 8.54
C ASP A 59 0.08 -15.20 8.80
N LEU A 60 -0.58 -14.87 7.68
CA LEU A 60 -1.98 -14.50 7.64
C LEU A 60 -2.80 -15.56 8.38
N SER A 61 -2.40 -16.82 8.27
CA SER A 61 -3.00 -17.94 9.00
C SER A 61 -2.80 -17.80 10.52
N LEU A 62 -1.62 -17.42 10.99
CA LEU A 62 -1.38 -17.13 12.42
C LEU A 62 -2.22 -15.95 12.92
N VAL A 63 -2.32 -14.86 12.15
CA VAL A 63 -3.11 -13.70 12.55
C VAL A 63 -4.60 -14.02 12.56
N LEU A 64 -5.11 -14.71 11.54
CA LEU A 64 -6.50 -15.11 11.47
C LEU A 64 -6.87 -16.13 12.56
N SER A 65 -5.98 -17.09 12.86
CA SER A 65 -6.20 -18.04 13.96
C SER A 65 -6.20 -17.35 15.32
N ALA A 66 -5.34 -16.36 15.55
CA ALA A 66 -5.35 -15.57 16.78
C ALA A 66 -6.64 -14.73 16.94
N LEU A 67 -7.21 -14.21 15.85
CA LEU A 67 -8.49 -13.48 15.87
C LEU A 67 -9.72 -14.36 16.15
N GLN A 68 -9.59 -15.68 16.02
CA GLN A 68 -10.61 -16.66 16.40
C GLN A 68 -10.53 -17.06 17.88
N GLN A 69 -9.54 -16.55 18.62
CA GLN A 69 -9.35 -16.82 20.04
C GLN A 69 -9.74 -15.59 20.88
N GLY A 70 -9.88 -15.80 22.19
CA GLY A 70 -10.03 -14.70 23.14
C GLY A 70 -8.85 -13.72 23.04
N PRO A 71 -9.07 -12.39 23.17
CA PRO A 71 -10.30 -11.72 23.62
C PRO A 71 -11.30 -11.40 22.51
N PHE A 72 -11.08 -11.87 21.27
CA PHE A 72 -11.90 -11.51 20.09
C PHE A 72 -13.16 -12.38 19.92
N GLU A 73 -13.32 -13.40 20.75
CA GLU A 73 -14.45 -14.30 20.86
C GLU A 73 -14.77 -14.54 22.35
N PRO A 74 -16.04 -14.74 22.75
CA PRO A 74 -17.25 -14.80 21.94
C PRO A 74 -17.76 -13.42 21.51
N LEU A 75 -18.20 -13.27 20.26
CA LEU A 75 -18.83 -12.04 19.72
C LEU A 75 -20.00 -11.48 20.56
N GLN A 76 -20.67 -12.32 21.34
CA GLN A 76 -21.83 -11.94 22.15
C GLN A 76 -21.44 -11.17 23.42
N SER A 77 -20.21 -11.33 23.91
CA SER A 77 -19.74 -10.75 25.18
C SER A 77 -18.47 -9.93 25.04
N VAL A 78 -17.96 -9.75 23.82
CA VAL A 78 -16.73 -9.01 23.54
C VAL A 78 -16.93 -7.50 23.66
N GLU A 79 -15.95 -6.82 24.26
CA GLU A 79 -15.95 -5.36 24.35
C GLU A 79 -15.77 -4.73 22.96
N LEU A 80 -16.48 -3.62 22.71
CA LEU A 80 -16.50 -2.94 21.41
C LEU A 80 -15.09 -2.64 20.87
N LYS A 81 -14.13 -2.30 21.75
CA LYS A 81 -12.74 -2.04 21.35
C LYS A 81 -12.07 -3.23 20.65
N PHE A 82 -12.32 -4.46 21.12
CA PHE A 82 -11.73 -5.65 20.53
C PHE A 82 -12.43 -6.00 19.21
N LEU A 83 -13.74 -5.74 19.12
CA LEU A 83 -14.48 -5.88 17.87
C LEU A 83 -13.97 -4.90 16.80
N SER A 84 -13.82 -3.62 17.16
CA SER A 84 -13.25 -2.60 16.26
C SER A 84 -11.82 -2.94 15.83
N MET A 85 -11.00 -3.49 16.74
CA MET A 85 -9.64 -3.91 16.39
C MET A 85 -9.62 -5.12 15.44
N LYS A 86 -10.52 -6.10 15.65
CA LYS A 86 -10.69 -7.26 14.76
C LYS A 86 -11.10 -6.82 13.36
N THR A 87 -12.09 -5.93 13.24
CA THR A 87 -12.55 -5.43 11.94
C THR A 87 -11.50 -4.57 11.24
N LEU A 88 -10.81 -3.68 11.98
CA LEU A 88 -9.74 -2.86 11.41
C LEU A 88 -8.58 -3.72 10.89
N LEU A 89 -8.17 -4.75 11.63
CA LEU A 89 -7.11 -5.66 11.22
C LEU A 89 -7.50 -6.45 9.97
N LEU A 90 -8.73 -6.98 9.93
CA LEU A 90 -9.26 -7.68 8.75
C LEU A 90 -9.34 -6.74 7.54
N LEU A 91 -9.83 -5.51 7.72
CA LEU A 91 -9.93 -4.50 6.65
C LEU A 91 -8.55 -4.11 6.12
N ALA A 92 -7.54 -3.97 6.99
CA ALA A 92 -6.17 -3.71 6.61
C ALA A 92 -5.60 -4.85 5.74
N MET A 93 -5.86 -6.10 6.14
CA MET A 93 -5.40 -7.27 5.40
C MET A 93 -6.11 -7.41 4.05
N ALA A 94 -7.43 -7.23 4.01
CA ALA A 94 -8.24 -7.33 2.80
C ALA A 94 -7.95 -6.22 1.78
N SER A 95 -7.67 -4.99 2.25
CA SER A 95 -7.43 -3.84 1.37
C SER A 95 -6.01 -3.77 0.78
N ILE A 96 -5.09 -4.63 1.22
CA ILE A 96 -3.65 -4.59 0.86
C ILE A 96 -3.00 -3.23 1.21
N LYS A 97 -3.69 -2.37 1.97
CA LYS A 97 -3.19 -1.06 2.39
C LYS A 97 -2.17 -1.21 3.51
N ARG A 98 -1.24 -0.25 3.62
CA ARG A 98 -0.35 -0.21 4.78
C ARG A 98 -1.19 0.18 5.99
N VAL A 99 -0.85 -0.34 7.17
CA VAL A 99 -1.55 -0.02 8.42
C VAL A 99 -1.57 1.50 8.68
N GLY A 100 -0.54 2.24 8.24
CA GLY A 100 -0.51 3.71 8.33
C GLY A 100 -1.55 4.43 7.46
N ASP A 101 -2.05 3.78 6.40
CA ASP A 101 -3.08 4.34 5.52
C ASP A 101 -4.51 4.08 6.07
N LEU A 102 -4.65 3.27 7.14
CA LEU A 102 -5.94 3.04 7.80
C LEU A 102 -6.53 4.33 8.38
N HIS A 103 -5.67 5.24 8.86
CA HIS A 103 -6.12 6.53 9.39
C HIS A 103 -6.76 7.43 8.33
N ALA A 104 -6.50 7.17 7.04
CA ALA A 104 -7.14 7.87 5.94
C ALA A 104 -8.52 7.31 5.58
N PHE A 105 -9.01 6.24 6.25
CA PHE A 105 -10.40 5.84 6.10
C PHE A 105 -11.29 6.90 6.73
N SER A 106 -12.05 7.57 5.89
CA SER A 106 -13.08 8.50 6.30
C SER A 106 -14.41 7.78 6.42
N VAL A 107 -15.18 8.15 7.45
CA VAL A 107 -16.59 7.73 7.63
C VAL A 107 -17.53 8.77 7.00
N ASP A 108 -16.99 9.68 6.18
CA ASP A 108 -17.78 10.70 5.50
C ASP A 108 -18.84 10.06 4.59
N GLU A 109 -20.05 10.60 4.62
CA GLU A 109 -21.22 10.06 3.91
C GLU A 109 -21.00 10.00 2.39
N SER A 110 -20.18 10.92 1.86
CA SER A 110 -19.76 10.90 0.45
C SER A 110 -18.91 9.68 0.06
N CYS A 111 -18.26 9.04 1.02
CA CYS A 111 -17.44 7.85 0.82
C CYS A 111 -18.22 6.53 1.00
N LEU A 112 -19.50 6.61 1.41
CA LEU A 112 -20.37 5.47 1.70
C LEU A 112 -21.50 5.31 0.69
N GLU A 113 -21.47 6.04 -0.43
CA GLU A 113 -22.48 5.93 -1.48
C GLU A 113 -22.33 4.59 -2.22
N PHE A 114 -23.25 3.66 -1.93
CA PHE A 114 -23.41 2.45 -2.73
C PHE A 114 -24.12 2.84 -4.03
N GLY A 115 -23.46 2.62 -5.16
CA GLY A 115 -24.04 2.95 -6.47
C GLY A 115 -25.39 2.26 -6.68
N PRO A 116 -26.34 2.89 -7.39
CA PRO A 116 -27.66 2.33 -7.67
C PRO A 116 -27.53 1.17 -8.66
N ALA A 117 -27.11 0.00 -8.18
CA ALA A 117 -26.86 -1.17 -9.03
C ALA A 117 -27.35 -2.48 -8.44
N ASP A 118 -28.21 -2.50 -7.41
CA ASP A 118 -28.78 -3.75 -6.88
C ASP A 118 -30.23 -3.55 -6.36
N SER A 119 -31.06 -2.86 -7.15
CA SER A 119 -32.51 -2.80 -6.92
C SER A 119 -33.25 -3.12 -8.22
N GLN A 120 -33.08 -4.35 -8.70
CA GLN A 120 -34.05 -5.00 -9.58
C GLN A 120 -34.08 -6.51 -9.37
#